data_AF-A0A374E3W2-F1
#
_entry.id   AF-A0A374E3W2-F1
#
_cell.length_a   1.000
_cell.length_b   1.000
_cell.length_c   1.000
_cell.angle_alpha   90.00
_cell.angle_beta   90.00
_cell.angle_gamma   90.00
#
_symmetry.space_group_name_H-M   'P 1'
#
loop_
_entity.id
_entity.type
_entity.pdbx_description
1 polymer ?
#
loop_
_entity_poly.entity_id
_entity_poly.type
_entity_poly.pdbx_seq_one_letter_code
_entity_poly.pdbx_strand_id
1 'polypeptide(L)'
;MSKFKRIKRIIDGKIIEIEIGHNTLQYVLTKRLTGMRFFGTKKHKLKIKNSIKRARIKNLKDKGFSDEEIEKFLDEIVIYKWRIFTESSFNRYIKVIKQFCKYLKAKFQTSHLTMFEAEKYIQEYIDVREARGLSADTLNTDLSALCKIFGQKISDYRHPPRHGVHLKNDPTKYNTETGETTRDVGLTTGLRRRELGHLKVDDIKFIDCQTVHIFSIGKGGKHNRTVLKGIVAVSKLKEYIREAEEKGSDFLLTKAEARVPDALHYCRAICAQNTYYAVLQDMENDPAKRAEYIQKIKDEFKRYGRKLKENLDKPYRLRGYNREAALSIGKPIVYDRVAAMYVSLFILQHFRTNATILHYLVK
;
A
#
# COMPACT_ATOMS: atom_id res chain seq x y z
N MET A 1 32.36 28.63 16.11
CA MET A 1 31.38 29.71 15.86
C MET A 1 30.05 29.09 15.45
N SER A 2 28.97 29.34 16.20
CA SER A 2 27.64 28.81 15.87
C SER A 2 27.21 29.30 14.48
N LYS A 3 26.94 28.37 13.55
CA LYS A 3 26.47 28.68 12.18
C LYS A 3 25.00 29.14 12.13
N PHE A 4 24.38 29.37 13.28
CA PHE A 4 22.96 29.65 13.43
C PHE A 4 22.74 30.96 14.16
N LYS A 5 21.78 31.75 13.67
CA LYS A 5 21.38 33.04 14.24
C LYS A 5 20.06 32.86 14.96
N ARG A 6 19.87 33.54 16.09
CA ARG A 6 18.56 33.61 16.76
C ARG A 6 17.86 34.91 16.39
N ILE A 7 16.55 34.83 16.15
CA ILE A 7 15.71 35.99 15.87
C ILE A 7 14.45 35.93 16.72
N LYS A 8 13.91 37.10 17.08
CA LYS A 8 12.62 37.21 17.76
C LYS A 8 11.49 37.31 16.73
N ARG A 9 10.41 36.58 16.97
CA ARG A 9 9.18 36.63 16.16
C ARG A 9 7.96 36.73 17.08
N ILE A 10 6.95 37.47 16.64
CA ILE A 10 5.66 37.54 17.33
C ILE A 10 4.78 36.46 16.72
N ILE A 11 4.32 35.54 17.56
CA ILE A 11 3.49 34.39 17.18
C ILE A 11 2.38 34.30 18.21
N ASP A 12 1.14 34.39 17.76
CA ASP A 12 -0.06 34.35 18.62
C ASP A 12 0.05 35.35 19.79
N GLY A 13 0.56 36.56 19.50
CA GLY A 13 0.76 37.63 20.48
C GLY A 13 1.97 37.48 21.41
N LYS A 14 2.75 36.40 21.29
CA LYS A 14 3.93 36.12 22.14
C LYS A 14 5.23 36.31 21.37
N ILE A 15 6.24 36.89 22.03
CA ILE A 15 7.60 36.96 21.49
C ILE A 15 8.27 35.61 21.70
N ILE A 16 8.59 34.94 20.61
CA ILE A 16 9.30 33.66 20.58
C ILE A 16 10.67 33.87 19.94
N GLU A 17 11.71 33.38 20.59
CA GLU A 17 13.05 33.32 20.02
C GLU A 17 13.20 32.02 19.22
N ILE A 18 13.58 32.14 17.94
CA ILE A 18 13.72 31.01 17.03
C ILE A 18 15.12 30.98 16.42
N GLU A 19 15.60 29.77 16.16
CA GLU A 19 16.88 29.54 15.49
C GLU A 19 16.73 29.46 13.97
N ILE A 20 17.54 30.25 13.25
CA ILE A 20 17.61 30.28 11.79
C ILE A 20 19.01 29.89 11.29
N GLY A 21 19.04 29.22 10.14
CA GLY A 21 20.25 28.86 9.42
C GLY A 21 20.42 29.64 8.11
N HIS A 22 21.57 29.40 7.46
CA HIS A 22 21.92 30.07 6.20
C HIS A 22 20.97 29.71 5.04
N ASN A 23 20.69 28.42 4.88
CA ASN A 23 19.86 27.94 3.78
C ASN A 23 18.38 27.86 4.17
N THR A 24 17.50 27.90 3.17
CA THR A 24 16.07 27.65 3.42
C THR A 24 15.86 26.23 3.95
N LEU A 25 14.91 26.06 4.89
CA LEU A 25 14.53 24.78 5.44
C LEU A 25 14.15 23.78 4.33
N GLN A 26 13.39 24.24 3.32
CA GLN A 26 13.01 23.39 2.19
C GLN A 26 14.22 22.85 1.43
N TYR A 27 15.25 23.67 1.18
CA TYR A 27 16.49 23.21 0.55
C TYR A 27 17.18 22.15 1.41
N VAL A 28 17.32 22.42 2.72
CA VAL A 28 17.98 21.51 3.66
C VAL A 28 17.26 20.15 3.73
N LEU A 29 15.94 20.14 3.92
CA LEU A 29 15.14 18.92 4.00
C LEU A 29 15.13 18.15 2.66
N THR A 30 15.05 18.85 1.53
CA THR A 30 15.07 18.24 0.20
C THR A 30 16.44 17.60 -0.11
N LYS A 31 17.54 18.27 0.25
CA LYS A 31 18.90 17.74 0.10
C LYS A 31 19.07 16.48 0.94
N ARG A 32 18.63 16.50 2.20
CA ARG A 32 18.65 15.34 3.10
C ARG A 32 17.82 14.18 2.55
N LEU A 33 16.59 14.43 2.09
CA LEU A 33 15.74 13.40 1.47
C LEU A 33 16.37 12.81 0.20
N THR A 34 17.04 13.65 -0.60
CA THR A 34 17.74 13.21 -1.83
C THR A 34 18.88 12.25 -1.49
N GLY A 35 19.65 12.52 -0.43
CA GLY A 35 20.67 11.60 0.09
C GLY A 35 20.11 10.26 0.59
N MET A 36 18.81 10.18 0.89
CA MET A 36 18.13 8.95 1.28
C MET A 36 17.68 8.07 0.09
N ARG A 37 17.78 8.55 -1.15
CA ARG A 37 17.38 7.78 -2.34
C ARG A 37 18.21 6.49 -2.45
N PHE A 38 17.54 5.40 -2.83
CA PHE A 38 18.14 4.09 -3.04
C PHE A 38 17.33 3.30 -4.07
N PHE A 39 17.18 3.92 -5.25
CA PHE A 39 16.39 3.37 -6.35
C PHE A 39 17.10 2.16 -6.97
N GLY A 40 16.37 1.35 -7.74
CA GLY A 40 16.89 0.15 -8.41
C GLY A 40 17.10 -1.07 -7.49
N THR A 41 17.34 -0.88 -6.19
CA THR A 41 17.48 -2.02 -5.27
C THR A 41 16.16 -2.40 -4.59
N LYS A 42 15.82 -3.69 -4.60
CA LYS A 42 14.63 -4.20 -3.88
C LYS A 42 14.87 -4.17 -2.37
N LYS A 43 14.02 -3.45 -1.62
CA LYS A 43 14.02 -3.44 -0.13
C LYS A 43 14.07 -4.84 0.49
N HIS A 44 13.40 -5.82 -0.13
CA HIS A 44 13.40 -7.21 0.34
C HIS A 44 14.79 -7.85 0.35
N LYS A 45 15.63 -7.58 -0.67
CA LYS A 45 17.01 -8.08 -0.73
C LYS A 45 17.83 -7.60 0.46
N LEU A 46 17.68 -6.32 0.84
CA LEU A 46 18.33 -5.77 2.03
C LEU A 46 17.78 -6.36 3.32
N LYS A 47 16.46 -6.62 3.40
CA LYS A 47 15.87 -7.30 4.56
C LYS A 47 16.44 -8.70 4.76
N ILE A 48 16.62 -9.47 3.69
CA ILE A 48 17.24 -10.81 3.75
C ILE A 48 18.69 -10.70 4.23
N LYS A 49 19.50 -9.84 3.60
CA LYS A 49 20.89 -9.60 4.03
C LYS A 49 20.96 -9.22 5.52
N ASN A 50 20.08 -8.34 5.97
CA ASN A 50 20.02 -7.94 7.37
C ASN A 50 19.56 -9.06 8.30
N SER A 51 18.61 -9.91 7.88
CA SER A 51 18.20 -11.09 8.65
C SER A 51 19.35 -12.06 8.85
N ILE A 52 20.15 -12.29 7.80
CA ILE A 52 21.35 -13.14 7.86
C ILE A 52 22.39 -12.52 8.81
N LYS A 53 22.66 -11.21 8.68
CA LYS A 53 23.57 -10.50 9.60
C LYS A 53 23.09 -10.57 11.06
N ARG A 54 21.79 -10.36 11.31
CA ARG A 54 21.18 -10.46 12.64
C ARG A 54 21.28 -11.88 13.21
N ALA A 55 21.09 -12.91 12.39
CA ALA A 55 21.28 -14.30 12.82
C ALA A 55 22.73 -14.57 13.24
N ARG A 56 23.72 -14.03 12.50
CA ARG A 56 25.14 -14.12 12.88
C ARG A 56 25.45 -13.37 14.19
N ILE A 57 24.78 -12.24 14.42
CA ILE A 57 24.93 -11.43 15.64
C ILE A 57 24.32 -12.08 16.87
N LYS A 58 23.24 -12.87 16.74
CA LYS A 58 22.61 -13.55 17.87
C LYS A 58 23.58 -14.46 18.66
N ASN A 59 24.67 -14.89 18.03
CA ASN A 59 25.71 -15.71 18.63
C ASN A 59 26.89 -14.87 19.19
N LEU A 60 26.74 -13.53 19.31
CA LEU A 60 27.79 -12.66 19.86
C LEU A 60 27.77 -12.61 21.39
N LYS A 61 26.62 -12.85 22.05
CA LYS A 61 26.58 -13.03 23.51
C LYS A 61 27.47 -14.19 23.94
N ASP A 62 27.38 -15.32 23.23
CA ASP A 62 28.21 -16.51 23.43
C ASP A 62 29.70 -16.25 23.14
N LYS A 63 30.03 -15.12 22.50
CA LYS A 63 31.39 -14.67 22.19
C LYS A 63 31.87 -13.53 23.09
N GLY A 64 31.16 -13.23 24.18
CA GLY A 64 31.59 -12.27 25.20
C GLY A 64 31.32 -10.78 24.89
N PHE A 65 30.53 -10.46 23.87
CA PHE A 65 30.15 -9.06 23.58
C PHE A 65 29.07 -8.56 24.53
N SER A 66 29.16 -7.29 24.92
CA SER A 66 28.17 -6.64 25.79
C SER A 66 26.86 -6.34 25.03
N ASP A 67 25.76 -6.13 25.77
CA ASP A 67 24.47 -5.76 25.17
C ASP A 67 24.53 -4.43 24.40
N GLU A 68 25.34 -3.48 24.85
CA GLU A 68 25.56 -2.18 24.21
C GLU A 68 26.33 -2.30 22.89
N GLU A 69 27.34 -3.17 22.84
CA GLU A 69 28.07 -3.46 21.60
C GLU A 69 27.18 -4.15 20.58
N ILE A 70 26.37 -5.11 21.04
CA ILE A 70 25.38 -5.81 20.21
C ILE A 70 24.36 -4.82 19.66
N GLU A 71 23.86 -3.89 20.48
CA GLU A 71 22.93 -2.84 20.04
C GLU A 71 23.54 -1.93 18.99
N LYS A 72 24.81 -1.51 19.16
CA LYS A 72 25.55 -0.72 18.17
C LYS A 72 25.71 -1.46 16.83
N PHE A 73 26.06 -2.75 16.86
CA PHE A 73 26.12 -3.57 15.65
C PHE A 73 24.75 -3.71 14.97
N LEU A 74 23.67 -3.80 15.75
CA LEU A 74 22.31 -3.88 15.23
C LEU A 74 21.84 -2.58 14.59
N ASP A 75 22.26 -1.43 15.11
CA ASP A 75 21.95 -0.11 14.59
C ASP A 75 22.65 0.15 13.25
N GLU A 76 23.93 -0.23 13.12
CA GLU A 76 24.67 -0.18 11.85
C GLU A 76 24.02 -1.05 10.76
N ILE A 77 23.36 -2.14 11.15
CA ILE A 77 22.69 -3.02 10.20
C ILE A 77 21.47 -2.35 9.55
N VAL A 78 20.76 -1.41 10.20
CA VAL A 78 19.46 -0.93 9.68
C VAL A 78 19.59 0.17 8.61
N ILE A 79 20.56 0.03 7.70
CA ILE A 79 20.79 0.92 6.55
C ILE A 79 19.50 1.16 5.75
N TYR A 80 18.64 0.14 5.58
CA TYR A 80 17.43 0.28 4.77
C TYR A 80 16.31 1.12 5.42
N LYS A 81 16.32 1.35 6.74
CA LYS A 81 15.25 2.08 7.46
C LYS A 81 15.15 3.52 6.95
N TRP A 82 16.30 4.13 6.72
CA TRP A 82 16.41 5.52 6.29
C TRP A 82 16.37 5.70 4.77
N ARG A 83 16.43 4.61 3.99
CA ARG A 83 16.41 4.69 2.52
C ARG A 83 15.00 4.80 1.93
N ILE A 84 14.94 5.31 0.70
CA ILE A 84 13.74 5.43 -0.13
C ILE A 84 13.96 4.66 -1.44
N PHE A 85 13.15 3.63 -1.66
CA PHE A 85 13.38 2.63 -2.70
C PHE A 85 12.61 2.89 -4.00
N THR A 86 11.69 3.85 -4.00
CA THR A 86 10.82 4.12 -5.15
C THR A 86 10.68 5.61 -5.35
N GLU A 87 10.70 6.03 -6.61
CA GLU A 87 10.47 7.42 -7.00
C GLU A 87 9.11 7.96 -6.54
N SER A 88 8.05 7.14 -6.61
CA SER A 88 6.72 7.53 -6.14
C SER A 88 6.67 7.91 -4.65
N SER A 89 7.34 7.13 -3.79
CA SER A 89 7.47 7.45 -2.36
C SER A 89 8.32 8.71 -2.15
N PHE A 90 9.40 8.87 -2.92
CA PHE A 90 10.24 10.06 -2.87
C PHE A 90 9.44 11.33 -3.23
N ASN A 91 8.74 11.31 -4.36
CA ASN A 91 7.94 12.45 -4.82
C ASN A 91 6.80 12.77 -3.86
N ARG A 92 6.19 11.75 -3.25
CA ARG A 92 5.19 11.94 -2.18
C ARG A 92 5.81 12.65 -0.98
N TYR A 93 6.99 12.24 -0.52
CA TYR A 93 7.65 12.83 0.64
C TYR A 93 8.10 14.27 0.35
N ILE A 94 8.56 14.56 -0.86
CA ILE A 94 8.84 15.94 -1.31
C ILE A 94 7.59 16.83 -1.20
N LYS A 95 6.41 16.33 -1.60
CA LYS A 95 5.16 17.09 -1.47
C LYS A 95 4.83 17.41 -0.01
N VAL A 96 5.03 16.46 0.90
CA VAL A 96 4.84 16.69 2.35
C VAL A 96 5.82 17.74 2.87
N ILE A 97 7.12 17.62 2.55
CA ILE A 97 8.14 18.60 2.95
C ILE A 97 7.75 20.01 2.51
N LYS A 98 7.34 20.17 1.24
CA LYS A 98 6.93 21.48 0.71
C LYS A 98 5.74 22.05 1.48
N GLN A 99 4.75 21.22 1.83
CA GLN A 99 3.58 21.66 2.61
C GLN A 99 3.97 22.05 4.04
N PHE A 100 4.82 21.26 4.70
CA PHE A 100 5.33 21.57 6.03
C PHE A 100 6.17 22.86 6.07
N CYS A 101 7.09 23.04 5.11
CA CYS A 101 7.86 24.27 4.99
C CYS A 101 6.98 25.49 4.69
N LYS A 102 5.92 25.33 3.88
CA LYS A 102 4.94 26.40 3.62
C LYS A 102 4.20 26.80 4.91
N TYR A 103 3.79 25.81 5.69
CA TYR A 103 3.17 26.03 7.00
C TYR A 103 4.09 26.81 7.95
N LEU A 104 5.32 26.36 8.13
CA LEU A 104 6.29 27.03 9.00
C LEU A 104 6.65 28.43 8.49
N LYS A 105 6.80 28.61 7.18
CA LYS A 105 7.06 29.94 6.59
C LYS A 105 5.94 30.93 6.93
N ALA A 106 4.68 30.49 6.89
CA ALA A 106 3.55 31.33 7.25
C ALA A 106 3.55 31.66 8.75
N LYS A 107 3.79 30.68 9.63
CA LYS A 107 3.79 30.86 11.08
C LYS A 107 4.94 31.76 11.57
N PHE A 108 6.16 31.55 11.08
CA PHE A 108 7.37 32.23 11.57
C PHE A 108 7.81 33.42 10.70
N GLN A 109 7.12 33.65 9.59
CA GLN A 109 7.48 34.69 8.60
C GLN A 109 8.94 34.57 8.13
N THR A 110 9.45 33.34 8.05
CA THR A 110 10.80 33.03 7.57
C THR A 110 10.86 31.63 6.98
N SER A 111 11.65 31.46 5.92
CA SER A 111 11.93 30.16 5.32
C SER A 111 13.22 29.52 5.83
N HIS A 112 13.91 30.14 6.78
CA HIS A 112 15.29 29.79 7.18
C HIS A 112 15.39 29.07 8.53
N LEU A 113 14.29 28.54 9.07
CA LEU A 113 14.34 27.74 10.30
C LEU A 113 15.37 26.60 10.17
N THR A 114 16.07 26.32 11.27
CA THR A 114 16.93 25.14 11.34
C THR A 114 16.08 23.86 11.41
N MET A 115 16.70 22.71 11.13
CA MET A 115 16.00 21.43 11.30
C MET A 115 15.60 21.20 12.75
N PHE A 116 16.47 21.57 13.70
CA PHE A 116 16.19 21.44 15.12
C PHE A 116 14.97 22.26 15.54
N GLU A 117 14.87 23.50 15.05
CA GLU A 117 13.71 24.35 15.35
C GLU A 117 12.44 23.81 14.66
N ALA A 118 12.53 23.40 13.39
CA ALA A 118 11.39 22.88 12.64
C ALA A 118 10.79 21.61 13.24
N GLU A 119 11.61 20.73 13.82
CA GLU A 119 11.19 19.45 14.40
C GLU A 119 10.12 19.61 15.50
N LYS A 120 10.25 20.67 16.31
CA LYS A 120 9.34 20.97 17.44
C LYS A 120 7.88 21.15 17.00
N TYR A 121 7.66 21.52 15.74
CA TYR A 121 6.34 21.87 15.21
C TYR A 121 5.71 20.75 14.36
N ILE A 122 6.27 19.54 14.39
CA ILE A 122 5.69 18.39 13.67
C ILE A 122 4.30 18.06 14.22
N GLN A 123 4.12 17.98 15.54
CA GLN A 123 2.81 17.67 16.14
C GLN A 123 1.77 18.73 15.78
N GLU A 124 2.09 20.01 15.99
CA GLU A 124 1.20 21.14 15.66
C GLU A 124 0.77 21.12 14.19
N TYR A 125 1.71 20.82 13.27
CA TYR A 125 1.38 20.69 11.85
C TYR A 125 0.38 19.55 11.59
N ILE A 126 0.53 18.40 12.25
CA ILE A 126 -0.43 17.28 12.12
C ILE A 126 -1.79 17.67 12.67
N ASP A 127 -1.86 18.35 13.81
CA ASP A 127 -3.12 18.80 14.42
C ASP A 127 -3.86 19.80 13.52
N VAL A 128 -3.14 20.76 12.92
CA VAL A 128 -3.70 21.72 11.94
C VAL A 128 -4.23 21.00 10.71
N ARG A 129 -3.55 19.94 10.25
CA ARG A 129 -3.96 19.14 9.09
C ARG A 129 -5.19 18.29 9.40
N GLU A 130 -5.29 17.78 10.62
CA GLU A 130 -6.44 17.04 11.13
C GLU A 130 -7.67 17.95 11.28
N ALA A 131 -7.50 19.14 11.85
CA ALA A 131 -8.58 20.14 11.97
C ALA A 131 -9.15 20.57 10.60
N ARG A 132 -8.36 20.45 9.53
CA ARG A 132 -8.81 20.67 8.13
C ARG A 132 -9.59 19.48 7.55
N GLY A 133 -9.85 18.44 8.32
CA GLY A 133 -10.63 17.26 7.91
C GLY A 133 -9.86 16.26 7.04
N LEU A 134 -8.52 16.25 7.09
CA LEU A 134 -7.74 15.28 6.31
C LEU A 134 -7.81 13.87 6.90
N SER A 135 -7.82 12.87 6.01
CA SER A 135 -7.92 11.46 6.41
C SER A 135 -6.72 10.98 7.23
N ALA A 136 -6.96 9.98 8.09
CA ALA A 136 -5.91 9.33 8.88
C ALA A 136 -4.76 8.76 8.02
N ASP A 137 -5.03 8.28 6.80
CA ASP A 137 -3.98 7.82 5.88
C ASP A 137 -3.12 8.98 5.34
N THR A 138 -3.72 10.14 5.10
CA THR A 138 -2.99 11.35 4.69
C THR A 138 -2.11 11.83 5.85
N LEU A 139 -2.64 11.94 7.07
CA LEU A 139 -1.89 12.36 8.25
C LEU A 139 -0.74 11.41 8.58
N ASN A 140 -0.98 10.10 8.52
CA ASN A 140 0.08 9.11 8.69
C ASN A 140 1.14 9.20 7.59
N THR A 141 0.76 9.53 6.35
CA THR A 141 1.72 9.76 5.25
C THR A 141 2.60 10.97 5.54
N ASP A 142 1.98 12.06 5.99
CA ASP A 142 2.68 13.28 6.37
C ASP A 142 3.70 12.97 7.48
N LEU A 143 3.24 12.35 8.56
CA LEU A 143 4.08 11.96 9.68
C LEU A 143 5.18 10.97 9.29
N SER A 144 4.87 9.97 8.45
CA SER A 144 5.87 9.02 7.93
C SER A 144 6.97 9.69 7.13
N ALA A 145 6.67 10.79 6.43
CA ALA A 145 7.65 11.57 5.69
C ALA A 145 8.50 12.42 6.64
N LEU A 146 7.85 13.18 7.53
CA LEU A 146 8.53 14.05 8.50
C LEU A 146 9.41 13.23 9.44
N CYS A 147 8.88 12.23 10.14
CA CYS A 147 9.65 11.35 11.02
C CYS A 147 10.84 10.71 10.31
N LYS A 148 10.70 10.29 9.05
CA LYS A 148 11.85 9.73 8.30
C LYS A 148 12.97 10.74 8.12
N ILE A 149 12.63 12.00 7.81
CA ILE A 149 13.62 13.04 7.52
C ILE A 149 14.30 13.50 8.81
N PHE A 150 13.51 13.73 9.86
CA PHE A 150 14.00 14.20 11.16
C PHE A 150 14.66 13.09 11.99
N GLY A 151 14.41 11.82 11.67
CA GLY A 151 14.96 10.69 12.45
C GLY A 151 14.06 10.26 13.61
N GLN A 152 12.86 10.80 13.69
CA GLN A 152 11.89 10.56 14.76
C GLN A 152 11.06 9.29 14.54
N LYS A 153 10.35 8.81 15.57
CA LYS A 153 9.41 7.69 15.45
C LYS A 153 7.98 8.24 15.34
N ILE A 154 7.14 7.55 14.56
CA ILE A 154 5.72 7.90 14.42
C ILE A 154 5.00 7.80 15.78
N SER A 155 5.41 6.87 16.64
CA SER A 155 4.86 6.65 17.99
C SER A 155 5.00 7.84 18.92
N ASP A 156 5.92 8.76 18.61
CA ASP A 156 6.21 9.91 19.46
C ASP A 156 5.20 11.05 19.21
N TYR A 157 4.26 10.85 18.30
CA TYR A 157 3.26 11.83 17.88
C TYR A 157 1.85 11.26 17.97
N ARG A 158 0.92 12.11 18.39
CA ARG A 158 -0.51 11.82 18.37
C ARG A 158 -1.02 11.96 16.94
N HIS A 159 -1.68 10.93 16.45
CA HIS A 159 -2.39 10.96 15.16
C HIS A 159 -3.58 10.01 15.22
N PRO A 160 -4.64 10.23 14.41
CA PRO A 160 -5.78 9.32 14.40
C PRO A 160 -5.35 7.93 13.91
N PRO A 161 -5.91 6.85 14.49
CA PRO A 161 -5.63 5.49 14.05
C PRO A 161 -6.15 5.25 12.63
N ARG A 162 -5.43 4.40 11.88
CA ARG A 162 -5.83 4.02 10.51
C ARG A 162 -6.66 2.76 10.55
N HIS A 163 -7.91 2.85 10.10
CA HIS A 163 -8.82 1.72 10.04
C HIS A 163 -9.18 1.41 8.60
N GLY A 164 -9.12 0.11 8.23
CA GLY A 164 -9.31 -0.33 6.85
C GLY A 164 -10.71 -0.04 6.31
N VAL A 165 -11.72 -0.05 7.19
CA VAL A 165 -13.14 0.20 6.86
C VAL A 165 -13.38 1.63 6.38
N HIS A 166 -12.59 2.61 6.84
CA HIS A 166 -12.74 4.03 6.44
C HIS A 166 -12.10 4.38 5.10
N LEU A 167 -11.47 3.41 4.43
CA LEU A 167 -10.89 3.62 3.11
C LEU A 167 -12.02 3.72 2.07
N LYS A 168 -12.51 4.94 1.82
CA LYS A 168 -13.52 5.20 0.79
C LYS A 168 -13.04 4.69 -0.58
N ASN A 169 -13.86 3.87 -1.22
CA ASN A 169 -13.78 3.66 -2.66
C ASN A 169 -14.75 4.64 -3.28
N ASP A 170 -14.29 5.43 -4.25
CA ASP A 170 -15.12 6.41 -4.93
C ASP A 170 -15.52 5.84 -6.30
N PRO A 171 -16.79 5.42 -6.49
CA PRO A 171 -17.26 4.90 -7.76
C PRO A 171 -17.45 6.01 -8.81
N THR A 172 -17.47 7.28 -8.40
CA THR A 172 -17.79 8.44 -9.26
C THR A 172 -16.57 9.04 -9.94
N LYS A 173 -15.36 8.68 -9.49
CA LYS A 173 -14.10 9.11 -10.13
C LYS A 173 -13.79 8.18 -11.29
N TYR A 174 -14.47 8.33 -12.41
CA TYR A 174 -14.16 7.58 -13.61
C TYR A 174 -14.27 8.51 -14.82
N ASN A 175 -13.30 8.40 -15.73
CA ASN A 175 -13.33 9.12 -17.00
C ASN A 175 -14.14 8.27 -17.99
N THR A 176 -15.33 8.77 -18.36
CA THR A 176 -16.27 8.12 -19.27
C THR A 176 -15.73 7.96 -20.68
N GLU A 177 -15.02 8.96 -21.19
CA GLU A 177 -14.65 9.04 -22.60
C GLU A 177 -13.56 8.04 -23.02
N THR A 178 -12.61 7.73 -22.13
CA THR A 178 -11.43 6.90 -22.48
C THR A 178 -11.21 5.70 -21.57
N GLY A 179 -12.06 5.54 -20.54
CA GLY A 179 -11.88 4.56 -19.47
C GLY A 179 -12.81 3.37 -19.47
N GLU A 180 -13.76 3.28 -20.40
CA GLU A 180 -14.79 2.23 -20.43
C GLU A 180 -14.19 0.82 -20.49
N THR A 181 -13.35 0.56 -21.48
CA THR A 181 -12.63 -0.71 -21.65
C THR A 181 -11.83 -1.05 -20.39
N THR A 182 -11.03 -0.10 -19.90
CA THR A 182 -10.21 -0.30 -18.70
C THR A 182 -11.05 -0.59 -17.46
N ARG A 183 -12.23 0.03 -17.35
CA ARG A 183 -13.17 -0.21 -16.25
C ARG A 183 -13.79 -1.60 -16.36
N ASP A 184 -14.29 -2.01 -17.52
CA ASP A 184 -14.93 -3.33 -17.68
C ASP A 184 -13.92 -4.46 -17.50
N VAL A 185 -12.72 -4.35 -18.10
CA VAL A 185 -11.62 -5.29 -17.86
C VAL A 185 -11.20 -5.25 -16.39
N GLY A 186 -11.20 -4.07 -15.75
CA GLY A 186 -10.90 -3.93 -14.33
C GLY A 186 -11.94 -4.58 -13.40
N LEU A 187 -13.23 -4.52 -13.75
CA LEU A 187 -14.32 -5.19 -13.03
C LEU A 187 -14.30 -6.70 -13.24
N THR A 188 -13.92 -7.14 -14.44
CA THR A 188 -13.84 -8.56 -14.80
C THR A 188 -12.64 -9.23 -14.14
N THR A 189 -11.46 -8.61 -14.24
CA THR A 189 -10.18 -9.23 -13.85
C THR A 189 -9.71 -8.85 -12.45
N GLY A 190 -10.22 -7.73 -11.92
CA GLY A 190 -9.75 -7.16 -10.67
C GLY A 190 -8.30 -6.68 -10.70
N LEU A 191 -7.60 -6.64 -11.84
CA LEU A 191 -6.18 -6.26 -11.93
C LEU A 191 -5.94 -4.80 -11.51
N ARG A 192 -4.74 -4.51 -10.99
CA ARG A 192 -4.34 -3.13 -10.65
C ARG A 192 -4.10 -2.35 -11.93
N ARG A 193 -4.23 -1.02 -11.87
CA ARG A 193 -3.93 -0.10 -13.00
C ARG A 193 -2.63 -0.42 -13.73
N ARG A 194 -1.54 -0.63 -12.99
CA ARG A 194 -0.24 -0.95 -13.61
C ARG A 194 -0.19 -2.36 -14.21
N GLU A 195 -0.94 -3.31 -13.65
CA GLU A 195 -1.05 -4.66 -14.21
C GLU A 195 -1.85 -4.60 -15.51
N LEU A 196 -3.00 -3.91 -15.53
CA LEU A 196 -3.82 -3.68 -16.72
C LEU A 196 -3.05 -2.97 -17.85
N GLY A 197 -2.37 -1.87 -17.54
CA GLY A 197 -1.64 -1.10 -18.54
C GLY A 197 -0.38 -1.77 -19.11
N HIS A 198 0.00 -2.96 -18.63
CA HIS A 198 1.06 -3.77 -19.22
C HIS A 198 0.58 -5.18 -19.58
N LEU A 199 -0.73 -5.43 -19.53
CA LEU A 199 -1.28 -6.75 -19.80
C LEU A 199 -1.19 -7.04 -21.30
N LYS A 200 -0.45 -8.08 -21.67
CA LYS A 200 -0.39 -8.56 -23.05
C LYS A 200 -1.46 -9.60 -23.32
N VAL A 201 -1.84 -9.77 -24.58
CA VAL A 201 -2.70 -10.89 -25.02
C VAL A 201 -2.07 -12.23 -24.61
N ASP A 202 -0.75 -12.37 -24.82
CA ASP A 202 0.00 -13.57 -24.45
C ASP A 202 0.00 -13.91 -22.96
N ASP A 203 -0.26 -12.92 -22.08
CA ASP A 203 -0.34 -13.16 -20.64
C ASP A 203 -1.65 -13.86 -20.22
N ILE A 204 -2.61 -14.01 -21.14
CA ILE A 204 -3.95 -14.56 -20.91
C ILE A 204 -4.01 -15.98 -21.48
N LYS A 205 -4.16 -16.98 -20.60
CA LYS A 205 -4.19 -18.40 -20.97
C LYS A 205 -5.54 -19.02 -20.64
N PHE A 206 -6.31 -19.36 -21.68
CA PHE A 206 -7.56 -20.09 -21.56
C PHE A 206 -7.28 -21.55 -21.21
N ILE A 207 -7.89 -22.02 -20.13
CA ILE A 207 -7.75 -23.40 -19.67
C ILE A 207 -8.91 -24.24 -20.21
N ASP A 208 -10.12 -23.69 -20.12
CA ASP A 208 -11.36 -24.28 -20.62
C ASP A 208 -12.36 -23.16 -20.97
N CYS A 209 -13.61 -23.51 -21.30
CA CYS A 209 -14.65 -22.54 -21.67
C CYS A 209 -15.11 -21.63 -20.51
N GLN A 210 -14.75 -21.93 -19.27
CA GLN A 210 -15.13 -21.21 -18.07
C GLN A 210 -13.95 -20.68 -17.26
N THR A 211 -12.72 -21.11 -17.54
CA THR A 211 -11.54 -20.79 -16.72
C THR A 211 -10.44 -20.14 -17.55
N VAL A 212 -9.95 -19.01 -17.06
CA VAL A 212 -8.81 -18.30 -17.65
C VAL A 212 -7.79 -17.92 -16.58
N HIS A 213 -6.51 -18.11 -16.92
CA HIS A 213 -5.37 -17.71 -16.10
C HIS A 213 -4.73 -16.46 -16.71
N ILE A 214 -4.61 -15.39 -15.92
CA ILE A 214 -3.96 -14.14 -16.32
C ILE A 214 -2.68 -13.96 -15.52
N PHE A 215 -1.55 -13.83 -16.21
CA PHE A 215 -0.24 -13.62 -15.60
C PHE A 215 0.10 -12.13 -15.60
N SER A 216 0.62 -11.60 -14.49
CA SER A 216 0.98 -10.17 -14.42
C SER A 216 2.10 -9.87 -13.44
N ILE A 217 2.77 -8.73 -13.63
CA ILE A 217 3.80 -8.23 -12.70
C ILE A 217 3.18 -7.20 -11.76
N GLY A 218 2.83 -7.65 -10.56
CA GLY A 218 2.23 -6.82 -9.53
C GLY A 218 3.20 -5.98 -8.70
N LYS A 219 2.64 -5.32 -7.69
CA LYS A 219 3.37 -4.41 -6.80
C LYS A 219 4.61 -5.07 -6.18
N GLY A 220 5.76 -4.42 -6.37
CA GLY A 220 7.05 -4.90 -5.89
C GLY A 220 7.75 -5.88 -6.83
N GLY A 221 7.25 -6.05 -8.07
CA GLY A 221 7.79 -6.99 -9.05
C GLY A 221 7.41 -8.43 -8.72
N LYS A 222 6.18 -8.65 -8.22
CA LYS A 222 5.66 -9.98 -7.89
C LYS A 222 5.00 -10.58 -9.12
N HIS A 223 5.34 -11.82 -9.46
CA HIS A 223 4.65 -12.57 -10.50
C HIS A 223 3.33 -13.11 -9.93
N ASN A 224 2.23 -12.58 -10.44
CA ASN A 224 0.88 -12.90 -10.02
C ASN A 224 0.22 -13.83 -11.05
N ARG A 225 -0.64 -14.73 -10.59
CA ARG A 225 -1.58 -15.47 -11.44
C ARG A 225 -2.99 -15.19 -10.96
N THR A 226 -3.73 -14.39 -11.71
CA THR A 226 -5.16 -14.21 -11.49
C THR A 226 -5.92 -15.36 -12.17
N VAL A 227 -6.87 -15.96 -11.47
CA VAL A 227 -7.73 -17.03 -12.02
C VAL A 227 -9.16 -16.52 -12.04
N LEU A 228 -9.72 -16.41 -13.23
CA LEU A 228 -11.12 -16.01 -13.43
C LEU A 228 -11.95 -17.21 -13.84
N LYS A 229 -13.19 -17.20 -13.38
CA LYS A 229 -14.17 -18.25 -13.63
C LYS A 229 -15.47 -17.68 -14.17
N GLY A 230 -16.16 -18.46 -15.00
CA GLY A 230 -17.48 -18.19 -15.53
C GLY A 230 -17.45 -17.86 -17.02
N ILE A 231 -18.41 -18.43 -17.74
CA ILE A 231 -18.51 -18.33 -19.21
C ILE A 231 -18.60 -16.87 -19.69
N VAL A 232 -19.35 -16.02 -18.98
CA VAL A 232 -19.53 -14.60 -19.33
C VAL A 232 -18.20 -13.84 -19.25
N ALA A 233 -17.44 -14.04 -18.17
CA ALA A 233 -16.15 -13.38 -17.99
C ALA A 233 -15.11 -13.85 -19.03
N VAL A 234 -15.13 -15.15 -19.36
CA VAL A 234 -14.26 -15.72 -20.39
C VAL A 234 -14.62 -15.18 -21.77
N SER A 235 -15.91 -15.12 -22.13
CA SER A 235 -16.36 -14.58 -23.41
C SER A 235 -15.98 -13.11 -23.58
N LYS A 236 -16.21 -12.28 -22.56
CA LYS A 236 -15.81 -10.86 -22.58
C LYS A 236 -14.31 -10.69 -22.83
N LEU A 237 -13.47 -11.50 -22.18
CA LEU A 237 -12.02 -11.43 -22.40
C LEU A 237 -11.62 -11.85 -23.82
N LYS A 238 -12.32 -12.81 -24.43
CA LYS A 238 -12.09 -13.17 -25.83
C LYS A 238 -12.44 -12.02 -26.77
N GLU A 239 -13.51 -11.27 -26.50
CA GLU A 239 -13.88 -10.09 -27.28
C GLU A 239 -12.77 -9.02 -27.22
N TYR A 240 -12.28 -8.69 -26.03
CA TYR A 240 -11.18 -7.73 -25.88
C TYR A 240 -9.87 -8.18 -26.54
N ILE A 241 -9.58 -9.48 -26.52
CA ILE A 241 -8.41 -10.03 -27.22
C ILE A 241 -8.59 -9.87 -28.73
N ARG A 242 -9.76 -10.23 -29.28
CA ARG A 242 -10.05 -10.08 -30.71
C ARG A 242 -9.92 -8.62 -31.15
N GLU A 243 -10.47 -7.68 -30.39
CA GLU A 243 -10.33 -6.25 -30.68
C GLU A 243 -8.87 -5.77 -30.65
N ALA A 244 -8.04 -6.30 -29.75
CA ALA A 244 -6.62 -5.98 -29.69
C ALA A 244 -5.86 -6.55 -30.91
N GLU A 245 -6.17 -7.80 -31.29
CA GLU A 245 -5.59 -8.48 -32.46
C GLU A 245 -5.97 -7.80 -33.77
N GLU A 246 -7.24 -7.40 -33.95
CA GLU A 246 -7.72 -6.63 -35.10
C GLU A 246 -7.00 -5.30 -35.27
N LYS A 247 -6.58 -4.68 -34.16
CA LYS A 247 -5.78 -3.44 -34.13
C LYS A 247 -4.26 -3.69 -34.25
N GLY A 248 -3.83 -4.95 -34.38
CA GLY A 248 -2.43 -5.34 -34.41
C GLY A 248 -1.67 -5.03 -33.11
N SER A 249 -2.35 -5.08 -31.96
CA SER A 249 -1.78 -4.73 -30.66
C SER A 249 -1.42 -5.95 -29.82
N ASP A 250 -0.17 -6.00 -29.34
CA ASP A 250 0.26 -7.00 -28.35
C ASP A 250 -0.39 -6.80 -26.97
N PHE A 251 -0.89 -5.59 -26.69
CA PHE A 251 -1.46 -5.21 -25.41
C PHE A 251 -2.98 -5.26 -25.46
N LEU A 252 -3.60 -5.74 -24.37
CA LEU A 252 -5.06 -5.79 -24.27
C LEU A 252 -5.69 -4.39 -24.25
N LEU A 253 -4.97 -3.40 -23.71
CA LEU A 253 -5.41 -2.00 -23.64
C LEU A 253 -4.42 -1.11 -24.37
N THR A 254 -4.94 -0.12 -25.09
CA THR A 254 -4.14 0.95 -25.68
C THR A 254 -3.47 1.80 -24.59
N LYS A 255 -2.44 2.55 -24.96
CA LYS A 255 -1.78 3.50 -24.03
C LYS A 255 -2.74 4.57 -23.49
N ALA A 256 -3.76 4.95 -24.26
CA ALA A 256 -4.76 5.93 -23.85
C ALA A 256 -5.67 5.34 -22.76
N GLU A 257 -6.26 4.17 -23.03
CA GLU A 257 -7.11 3.44 -22.09
C GLU A 257 -6.37 3.11 -20.78
N ALA A 258 -5.12 2.68 -20.88
CA ALA A 258 -4.28 2.32 -19.73
C ALA A 258 -3.87 3.52 -18.84
N ARG A 259 -3.91 4.75 -19.37
CA ARG A 259 -3.50 5.95 -18.61
C ARG A 259 -4.60 6.48 -17.70
N VAL A 260 -5.84 6.02 -17.85
CA VAL A 260 -7.01 6.51 -17.13
C VAL A 260 -6.80 6.40 -15.61
N PRO A 261 -6.88 7.51 -14.85
CA PRO A 261 -6.37 7.53 -13.48
C PRO A 261 -7.26 6.83 -12.44
N ASP A 262 -8.57 6.73 -12.66
CA ASP A 262 -9.48 6.69 -11.53
C ASP A 262 -10.39 5.44 -11.39
N ALA A 263 -10.82 5.19 -10.16
CA ALA A 263 -11.68 4.09 -9.66
C ALA A 263 -11.24 2.62 -9.87
N LEU A 264 -10.06 2.29 -10.40
CA LEU A 264 -9.65 0.87 -10.52
C LEU A 264 -9.51 0.13 -9.19
N HIS A 265 -9.29 0.85 -8.08
CA HIS A 265 -9.36 0.26 -6.74
C HIS A 265 -10.79 -0.16 -6.35
N TYR A 266 -11.80 0.57 -6.83
CA TYR A 266 -13.20 0.19 -6.71
C TYR A 266 -13.50 -1.04 -7.58
N CYS A 267 -13.10 -1.04 -8.85
CA CYS A 267 -13.32 -2.17 -9.75
C CYS A 267 -12.74 -3.48 -9.19
N ARG A 268 -11.52 -3.41 -8.65
CA ARG A 268 -10.87 -4.53 -7.95
C ARG A 268 -11.64 -4.99 -6.70
N ALA A 269 -12.28 -4.07 -5.98
CA ALA A 269 -13.11 -4.44 -4.83
C ALA A 269 -14.40 -5.13 -5.26
N ILE A 270 -15.07 -4.64 -6.30
CA ILE A 270 -16.27 -5.27 -6.86
C ILE A 270 -15.95 -6.68 -7.40
N CYS A 271 -14.87 -6.84 -8.18
CA CYS A 271 -14.42 -8.15 -8.64
C CYS A 271 -14.20 -9.13 -7.47
N ALA A 272 -13.56 -8.66 -6.39
CA ALA A 272 -13.30 -9.45 -5.20
C ALA A 272 -14.60 -9.83 -4.44
N GLN A 273 -15.57 -8.91 -4.35
CA GLN A 273 -16.87 -9.16 -3.72
C GLN A 273 -17.69 -10.16 -4.55
N ASN A 274 -17.80 -9.95 -5.85
CA ASN A 274 -18.51 -10.86 -6.75
C ASN A 274 -17.92 -12.27 -6.70
N THR A 275 -16.58 -12.39 -6.72
CA THR A 275 -15.91 -13.69 -6.58
C THR A 275 -16.16 -14.31 -5.21
N TYR A 276 -16.15 -13.52 -4.14
CA TYR A 276 -16.44 -14.02 -2.79
C TYR A 276 -17.83 -14.63 -2.71
N TYR A 277 -18.85 -13.91 -3.18
CA TYR A 277 -20.24 -14.39 -3.15
C TYR A 277 -20.48 -15.55 -4.10
N ALA A 278 -19.85 -15.58 -5.28
CA ALA A 278 -19.94 -16.72 -6.19
C ALA A 278 -19.35 -18.00 -5.58
N VAL A 279 -18.20 -17.90 -4.88
CA VAL A 279 -17.59 -19.04 -4.19
C VAL A 279 -18.44 -19.48 -3.00
N LEU A 280 -19.05 -18.56 -2.27
CA LEU A 280 -20.01 -18.90 -1.21
C LEU A 280 -21.19 -19.69 -1.77
N GLN A 281 -21.82 -19.16 -2.81
CA GLN A 281 -22.98 -19.78 -3.44
C GLN A 281 -22.64 -21.17 -4.01
N ASP A 282 -21.47 -21.35 -4.60
CA ASP A 282 -21.00 -22.66 -5.09
C ASP A 282 -20.86 -23.69 -3.94
N MET A 283 -20.33 -23.25 -2.79
CA MET A 283 -20.23 -24.11 -1.60
C MET A 283 -21.57 -24.36 -0.90
N GLU A 284 -22.53 -23.45 -1.03
CA GLU A 284 -23.90 -23.61 -0.51
C GLU A 284 -24.69 -24.60 -1.37
N ASN A 285 -24.53 -24.53 -2.70
CA ASN A 285 -25.19 -25.42 -3.64
C ASN A 285 -24.59 -26.85 -3.61
N ASP A 286 -23.27 -26.96 -3.44
CA ASP A 286 -22.57 -28.24 -3.32
C ASP A 286 -21.54 -28.20 -2.17
N PRO A 287 -21.88 -28.74 -0.99
CA PRO A 287 -20.97 -28.77 0.17
C PRO A 287 -19.63 -29.46 -0.10
N ALA A 288 -19.54 -30.38 -1.06
CA ALA A 288 -18.27 -31.04 -1.43
C ALA A 288 -17.27 -30.04 -2.04
N LYS A 289 -17.74 -28.94 -2.66
CA LYS A 289 -16.89 -27.88 -3.21
C LYS A 289 -15.99 -27.24 -2.18
N ARG A 290 -16.40 -27.18 -0.90
CA ARG A 290 -15.54 -26.64 0.15
C ARG A 290 -14.20 -27.38 0.23
N ALA A 291 -14.22 -28.71 0.16
CA ALA A 291 -13.00 -29.51 0.18
C ALA A 291 -12.12 -29.22 -1.04
N GLU A 292 -12.73 -29.09 -2.23
CA GLU A 292 -12.01 -28.70 -3.44
C GLU A 292 -11.34 -27.32 -3.31
N TYR A 293 -12.05 -26.32 -2.78
CA TYR A 293 -11.51 -24.96 -2.61
C TYR A 293 -10.37 -24.94 -1.60
N ILE A 294 -10.49 -25.68 -0.50
CA ILE A 294 -9.41 -25.85 0.48
C ILE A 294 -8.17 -26.45 -0.20
N GLN A 295 -8.36 -27.48 -1.03
CA GLN A 295 -7.24 -28.09 -1.75
C GLN A 295 -6.58 -27.12 -2.72
N LYS A 296 -7.37 -26.40 -3.54
CA LYS A 296 -6.87 -25.35 -4.45
C LYS A 296 -6.07 -24.27 -3.71
N ILE A 297 -6.53 -23.86 -2.52
CA ILE A 297 -5.81 -22.92 -1.66
C ILE A 297 -4.47 -23.50 -1.22
N LYS A 298 -4.44 -24.74 -0.71
CA LYS A 298 -3.20 -25.42 -0.26
C LYS A 298 -2.20 -25.55 -1.41
N ASP A 299 -2.66 -25.94 -2.59
CA ASP A 299 -1.82 -26.10 -3.78
C ASP A 299 -1.21 -24.77 -4.21
N GLU A 300 -1.96 -23.67 -4.15
CA GLU A 300 -1.43 -22.36 -4.49
C GLU A 300 -0.40 -21.84 -3.47
N PHE A 301 -0.59 -22.13 -2.19
CA PHE A 301 0.44 -21.87 -1.18
C PHE A 301 1.72 -22.67 -1.46
N LYS A 302 1.58 -23.96 -1.80
CA LYS A 302 2.70 -24.84 -2.16
C LYS A 302 3.44 -24.32 -3.41
N ARG A 303 2.72 -23.94 -4.46
CA ARG A 303 3.27 -23.37 -5.70
C ARG A 303 4.13 -22.14 -5.44
N TYR A 304 3.72 -21.28 -4.52
CA TYR A 304 4.46 -20.07 -4.14
C TYR A 304 5.54 -20.31 -3.07
N GLY A 305 5.74 -21.56 -2.61
CA GLY A 305 6.68 -21.89 -1.54
C GLY A 305 6.33 -21.22 -0.22
N ARG A 306 5.03 -21.03 0.06
CA ARG A 306 4.53 -20.32 1.26
C ARG A 306 3.80 -21.27 2.19
N LYS A 307 3.98 -21.05 3.49
CA LYS A 307 3.19 -21.75 4.53
C LYS A 307 1.83 -21.07 4.71
N LEU A 308 0.75 -21.86 4.58
CA LEU A 308 -0.58 -21.48 5.03
C LEU A 308 -0.60 -21.47 6.57
N LYS A 309 -0.82 -20.29 7.16
CA LYS A 309 -0.84 -20.11 8.63
C LYS A 309 -2.25 -20.01 9.21
N GLU A 310 -3.24 -19.75 8.36
CA GLU A 310 -4.62 -19.54 8.79
C GLU A 310 -5.36 -20.87 8.81
N ASN A 311 -6.13 -21.12 9.87
CA ASN A 311 -7.01 -22.30 9.96
C ASN A 311 -8.28 -22.03 9.14
N LEU A 312 -8.46 -22.76 8.03
CA LEU A 312 -9.57 -22.57 7.09
C LEU A 312 -10.92 -23.11 7.60
N ASP A 313 -10.91 -23.99 8.59
CA ASP A 313 -12.11 -24.61 9.18
C ASP A 313 -12.85 -23.63 10.10
N LYS A 314 -12.19 -22.53 10.49
CA LYS A 314 -12.79 -21.48 11.32
C LYS A 314 -13.11 -20.26 10.48
N PRO A 315 -14.29 -19.63 10.66
CA PRO A 315 -14.60 -18.39 9.98
C PRO A 315 -13.69 -17.26 10.43
N TYR A 316 -13.59 -16.23 9.60
CA TYR A 316 -12.93 -14.98 9.98
C TYR A 316 -13.91 -14.08 10.73
N ARG A 317 -13.50 -13.56 11.88
CA ARG A 317 -14.31 -12.66 12.72
C ARG A 317 -13.59 -11.32 12.86
N LEU A 318 -14.28 -10.23 12.51
CA LEU A 318 -13.80 -8.88 12.77
C LEU A 318 -13.69 -8.64 14.28
N ARG A 319 -12.72 -7.83 14.68
CA ARG A 319 -12.42 -7.52 16.10
C ARG A 319 -12.12 -6.05 16.29
N GLY A 320 -12.34 -5.58 17.51
CA GLY A 320 -12.11 -4.19 17.93
C GLY A 320 -12.83 -3.19 17.02
N TYR A 321 -12.18 -2.07 16.76
CA TYR A 321 -12.74 -0.99 15.95
C TYR A 321 -13.26 -1.42 14.57
N ASN A 322 -12.60 -2.35 13.88
CA ASN A 322 -13.08 -2.77 12.56
C ASN A 322 -14.44 -3.50 12.64
N ARG A 323 -14.74 -4.16 13.78
CA ARG A 323 -16.06 -4.75 14.04
C ARG A 323 -17.10 -3.66 14.24
N GLU A 324 -16.81 -2.67 15.08
CA GLU A 324 -17.69 -1.53 15.36
C GLU A 324 -17.98 -0.74 14.08
N ALA A 325 -16.95 -0.44 13.29
CA ALA A 325 -17.09 0.25 12.02
C ALA A 325 -17.88 -0.54 10.98
N ALA A 326 -17.74 -1.88 10.94
CA ALA A 326 -18.55 -2.72 10.05
C ALA A 326 -20.04 -2.69 10.46
N LEU A 327 -20.32 -2.77 11.77
CA LEU A 327 -21.68 -2.68 12.30
C LEU A 327 -22.31 -1.31 12.00
N SER A 328 -21.56 -0.21 12.13
CA SER A 328 -22.08 1.14 11.87
C SER A 328 -22.48 1.38 10.41
N ILE A 329 -21.95 0.57 9.48
CA ILE A 329 -22.30 0.63 8.05
C ILE A 329 -23.15 -0.57 7.59
N GLY A 330 -23.72 -1.35 8.53
CA GLY A 330 -24.61 -2.47 8.23
C GLY A 330 -23.93 -3.67 7.54
N LYS A 331 -22.60 -3.82 7.68
CA LYS A 331 -21.85 -4.92 7.04
C LYS A 331 -21.66 -6.10 8.00
N PRO A 332 -21.51 -7.34 7.47
CA PRO A 332 -21.25 -8.52 8.28
C PRO A 332 -19.97 -8.41 9.11
N ILE A 333 -19.97 -9.07 10.28
CA ILE A 333 -18.78 -9.15 11.15
C ILE A 333 -18.10 -10.52 11.14
N VAL A 334 -18.73 -11.49 10.47
CA VAL A 334 -18.21 -12.85 10.26
C VAL A 334 -18.18 -13.12 8.77
N TYR A 335 -17.06 -13.65 8.28
CA TYR A 335 -16.84 -13.97 6.88
C TYR A 335 -16.35 -15.40 6.74
N ASP A 336 -16.73 -16.07 5.66
CA ASP A 336 -16.20 -17.38 5.36
C ASP A 336 -14.72 -17.29 4.98
N ARG A 337 -13.89 -18.05 5.68
CA ARG A 337 -12.44 -17.96 5.51
C ARG A 337 -11.95 -18.65 4.24
N VAL A 338 -12.63 -19.69 3.77
CA VAL A 338 -12.27 -20.39 2.52
C VAL A 338 -12.54 -19.47 1.34
N ALA A 339 -13.74 -18.90 1.23
CA ALA A 339 -14.08 -17.94 0.18
C ALA A 339 -13.17 -16.71 0.21
N ALA A 340 -12.93 -16.12 1.40
CA ALA A 340 -12.04 -14.97 1.53
C ALA A 340 -10.57 -15.30 1.17
N MET A 341 -10.07 -16.50 1.52
CA MET A 341 -8.72 -16.92 1.16
C MET A 341 -8.60 -17.23 -0.34
N TYR A 342 -9.64 -17.79 -0.96
CA TYR A 342 -9.71 -17.99 -2.40
C TYR A 342 -9.55 -16.65 -3.14
N VAL A 343 -10.37 -15.65 -2.80
CA VAL A 343 -10.28 -14.30 -3.36
C VAL A 343 -8.90 -13.66 -3.09
N SER A 344 -8.38 -13.84 -1.88
CA SER A 344 -7.05 -13.36 -1.48
C SER A 344 -5.93 -13.89 -2.37
N LEU A 345 -6.02 -15.14 -2.84
CA LEU A 345 -5.01 -15.79 -3.66
C LEU A 345 -5.24 -15.51 -5.15
N PHE A 346 -6.43 -15.81 -5.65
CA PHE A 346 -6.70 -15.91 -7.07
C PHE A 346 -7.13 -14.59 -7.72
N ILE A 347 -7.53 -13.58 -6.94
CA ILE A 347 -7.87 -12.24 -7.44
C ILE A 347 -6.90 -11.20 -6.86
N LEU A 348 -6.73 -11.20 -5.54
CA LEU A 348 -6.11 -10.09 -4.84
C LEU A 348 -4.58 -10.20 -4.64
N GLN A 349 -4.04 -11.41 -4.67
CA GLN A 349 -2.61 -11.71 -4.51
C GLN A 349 -2.03 -11.27 -3.14
N HIS A 350 -2.86 -11.29 -2.10
CA HIS A 350 -2.50 -10.86 -0.73
C HIS A 350 -2.01 -12.02 0.16
N PHE A 351 -2.46 -13.25 -0.10
CA PHE A 351 -2.14 -14.45 0.70
C PHE A 351 -2.56 -14.32 2.19
N ARG A 352 -3.54 -13.47 2.50
CA ARG A 352 -4.07 -13.24 3.86
C ARG A 352 -5.54 -12.82 3.80
N THR A 353 -6.38 -13.42 4.64
CA THR A 353 -7.81 -13.07 4.68
C THR A 353 -8.07 -11.69 5.26
N ASN A 354 -7.31 -11.29 6.30
CA ASN A 354 -7.47 -9.98 6.95
C ASN A 354 -7.37 -8.80 5.94
N ALA A 355 -6.33 -8.79 5.10
CA ALA A 355 -6.16 -7.74 4.10
C ALA A 355 -7.26 -7.76 3.04
N THR A 356 -7.77 -8.94 2.68
CA THR A 356 -8.87 -9.11 1.73
C THR A 356 -10.17 -8.58 2.28
N ILE A 357 -10.51 -8.96 3.51
CA ILE A 357 -11.75 -8.55 4.17
C ILE A 357 -11.74 -7.05 4.42
N LEU A 358 -10.74 -6.51 5.13
CA LEU A 358 -10.71 -5.11 5.54
C LEU A 358 -10.62 -4.12 4.37
N HIS A 359 -9.95 -4.47 3.27
CA HIS A 359 -9.73 -3.55 2.16
C HIS A 359 -10.64 -3.78 0.96
N TYR A 360 -11.44 -4.85 0.93
CA TYR A 360 -12.25 -5.18 -0.25
C TYR A 360 -13.65 -5.70 0.07
N LEU A 361 -13.87 -6.45 1.16
CA LEU A 361 -15.20 -7.03 1.46
C LEU A 361 -16.01 -6.19 2.45
N VAL A 362 -15.37 -5.49 3.38
CA VAL A 362 -16.02 -4.57 4.35
C VAL A 362 -16.10 -3.14 3.76
N LYS A 363 -16.33 -3.01 2.45
CA LYS A 363 -16.36 -1.74 1.75
C LYS A 363 -17.74 -1.38 1.22
#